data_AF-A0A1H0BPH5-F1
#
_entry.id   AF-A0A1H0BPH5-F1
#
_cell.length_a   1.000
_cell.length_b   1.000
_cell.length_c   1.000
_cell.angle_alpha   90.00
_cell.angle_beta   90.00
_cell.angle_gamma   90.00
#
_symmetry.space_group_name_H-M   'P 1'
#
loop_
_entity.id
_entity.type
_entity.pdbx_description
1 polymer ?
#
loop_
_entity_poly.entity_id
_entity_poly.type
_entity_poly.pdbx_seq_one_letter_code
_entity_poly.pdbx_strand_id
1 'polypeptide(L)'
;MDLTRGYNLSPSVQSRLRLLDWIADNGGKTPGAIVDLGPLFDRKDQEGAMAVAGNLEALEAQGLLRLQKTLGWAGWSGDVLPPGLDLIEDVAARRGDRLRRRQAARDAFLHWLFDCTLDGNEYPDSDDFSSSKYGAYYGEPFTEQDISAASQWLRDEGYLHGTTLASGDVVNAMITTRGQKVVESERSVNAETQQPAPYSVTTVNITGSGNNVAANSSNVSQTTTVQMTEDNSRQLLGLAESLAQLTNSGLLGLTEDQSREAALVVESLRETAELEAAPGGDVRTLLDKAKEVALAGTGTAIGQTLVAAVDQVIQALGLG
;
A
#
# COMPACT_ATOMS: atom_id res chain seq x y z
N MET A 1 12.40 7.19 -22.04
CA MET A 1 13.37 6.93 -20.96
C MET A 1 12.59 6.45 -19.74
N ASP A 2 12.98 5.35 -19.09
CA ASP A 2 12.32 4.94 -17.83
C ASP A 2 12.96 5.67 -16.65
N LEU A 3 12.13 6.36 -15.88
CA LEU A 3 12.49 7.27 -14.78
C LEU A 3 11.64 7.00 -13.53
N THR A 4 10.95 5.87 -13.48
CA THR A 4 9.92 5.52 -12.49
C THR A 4 10.44 5.53 -11.05
N ARG A 5 11.58 4.90 -10.78
CA ARG A 5 12.17 4.83 -9.42
C ARG A 5 13.14 5.98 -9.10
N GLY A 6 13.69 6.62 -10.12
CA GLY A 6 14.70 7.68 -9.97
C GLY A 6 16.10 7.21 -9.56
N TYR A 7 16.28 5.99 -9.06
CA TYR A 7 17.58 5.36 -8.80
C TYR A 7 17.70 4.04 -9.59
N ASN A 8 18.88 3.41 -9.58
CA ASN A 8 19.17 2.20 -10.38
C ASN A 8 18.96 2.42 -11.90
N LEU A 9 19.18 3.66 -12.36
CA LEU A 9 19.05 3.99 -13.77
C LEU A 9 20.24 3.41 -14.54
N SER A 10 20.02 2.95 -15.77
CA SER A 10 21.12 2.44 -16.58
C SER A 10 22.19 3.53 -16.81
N PRO A 11 23.47 3.16 -16.99
CA PRO A 11 24.54 4.13 -17.20
C PRO A 11 24.28 5.10 -18.37
N SER A 12 23.61 4.62 -19.43
CA SER A 12 23.22 5.44 -20.57
C SER A 12 22.13 6.46 -20.22
N VAL A 13 21.14 6.07 -19.41
CA VAL A 13 20.11 7.00 -18.91
C VAL A 13 20.73 8.07 -18.00
N GLN A 14 21.60 7.68 -17.06
CA GLN A 14 22.29 8.64 -16.20
C GLN A 14 23.15 9.62 -17.00
N SER A 15 23.88 9.12 -18.00
CA SER A 15 24.70 9.95 -18.88
C SER A 15 23.86 10.96 -19.66
N ARG A 16 22.71 10.54 -20.18
CA ARG A 16 21.77 11.43 -20.90
C ARG A 16 21.17 12.51 -20.01
N LEU A 17 20.82 12.19 -18.76
CA LEU A 17 20.35 13.19 -17.80
C LEU A 17 21.44 14.23 -17.50
N ARG A 18 22.68 13.80 -17.27
CA ARG A 18 23.82 14.71 -17.07
C ARG A 18 24.10 15.60 -18.30
N LEU A 19 23.93 15.06 -19.50
CA LEU A 19 24.06 15.86 -20.74
C LEU A 19 22.93 16.90 -20.84
N LEU A 20 21.69 16.54 -20.50
CA LEU A 20 20.58 17.50 -20.46
C LEU A 20 20.82 18.61 -19.43
N ASP A 21 21.32 18.27 -18.24
CA ASP A 21 21.70 19.27 -17.22
C ASP A 21 22.77 20.22 -17.74
N TRP A 22 23.82 19.68 -18.38
CA TRP A 22 24.88 20.49 -18.97
C TRP A 22 24.34 21.43 -20.04
N ILE A 23 23.48 20.94 -20.95
CA ILE A 23 22.86 21.76 -21.99
C ILE A 23 21.99 22.85 -21.36
N ALA A 24 21.21 22.51 -20.32
CA ALA A 24 20.34 23.43 -19.62
C ALA A 24 21.14 24.57 -18.94
N ASP A 25 22.30 24.25 -18.36
CA ASP A 25 23.17 25.23 -17.70
C ASP A 25 23.97 26.09 -18.69
N ASN A 26 24.14 25.62 -19.94
CA ASN A 26 24.80 26.36 -21.02
C ASN A 26 23.82 27.10 -21.95
N GLY A 27 22.63 27.46 -21.44
CA GLY A 27 21.65 28.29 -22.13
C GLY A 27 20.49 27.55 -22.79
N GLY A 28 20.47 26.22 -22.71
CA GLY A 28 19.42 25.37 -23.30
C GLY A 28 18.06 25.44 -22.60
N LYS A 29 17.91 26.20 -21.50
CA LYS A 29 16.62 26.44 -20.82
C LYS A 29 15.70 27.39 -21.60
N THR A 30 16.23 28.11 -22.59
CA THR A 30 15.43 29.03 -23.41
C THR A 30 14.92 28.32 -24.66
N PRO A 31 13.60 28.30 -24.94
CA PRO A 31 13.06 27.69 -26.14
C PRO A 31 13.72 28.25 -27.41
N GLY A 32 14.26 27.36 -28.25
CA GLY A 32 14.92 27.73 -29.50
C GLY A 32 16.32 28.34 -29.36
N ALA A 33 16.89 28.39 -28.16
CA ALA A 33 18.29 28.73 -27.98
C ALA A 33 19.18 27.59 -28.49
N ILE A 34 20.12 27.94 -29.36
CA ILE A 34 21.13 27.02 -29.88
C ILE A 34 22.30 27.01 -28.91
N VAL A 35 22.61 25.83 -28.36
CA VAL A 35 23.75 25.60 -27.46
C VAL A 35 24.89 24.96 -28.26
N ASP A 36 26.10 25.49 -28.08
CA ASP A 36 27.32 24.88 -28.61
C ASP A 36 27.64 23.60 -27.81
N LEU A 37 27.70 22.46 -28.50
CA LEU A 37 27.99 21.16 -27.90
C LEU A 37 29.47 20.77 -28.07
N GLY A 38 30.26 21.54 -28.83
CA GLY A 38 31.69 21.33 -29.01
C GLY A 38 32.47 21.06 -27.70
N PRO A 39 32.24 21.85 -26.63
CA PRO A 39 32.92 21.65 -25.35
C PRO A 39 32.67 20.28 -24.68
N LEU A 40 31.60 19.55 -25.02
CA LEU A 40 31.34 18.20 -24.48
C LEU A 40 32.32 17.15 -25.01
N PHE A 41 32.93 17.43 -26.17
CA PHE A 41 33.88 16.55 -26.84
C PHE A 41 35.33 16.92 -26.52
N ASP A 42 35.55 18.11 -25.94
CA ASP A 42 36.88 18.57 -25.58
C ASP A 42 37.52 17.64 -24.54
N ARG A 43 38.78 17.29 -24.77
CA ARG A 43 39.60 16.42 -23.88
C ARG A 43 39.08 14.99 -23.73
N LYS A 44 38.10 14.56 -24.55
CA LYS A 44 37.72 13.16 -24.68
C LYS A 44 38.60 12.48 -25.72
N ASP A 45 38.92 11.22 -25.47
CA ASP A 45 39.43 10.34 -26.52
C ASP A 45 38.33 10.00 -27.53
N GLN A 46 38.69 9.30 -28.61
CA GLN A 46 37.75 8.98 -29.67
C GLN A 46 36.56 8.14 -29.17
N GLU A 47 36.82 7.21 -28.25
CA GLU A 47 35.78 6.35 -27.68
C GLU A 47 34.81 7.15 -26.79
N GLY A 48 35.33 8.01 -25.91
CA GLY A 48 34.51 8.90 -25.09
C GLY A 48 33.68 9.87 -25.92
N ALA A 49 34.25 10.43 -26.99
CA ALA A 49 33.53 11.31 -27.90
C ALA A 49 32.39 10.58 -28.63
N MET A 50 32.62 9.34 -29.08
CA MET A 50 31.57 8.50 -29.67
C MET A 50 30.46 8.15 -28.67
N ALA A 51 30.79 7.90 -27.41
CA ALA A 51 29.80 7.64 -26.37
C ALA A 51 28.92 8.87 -26.08
N VAL A 52 29.50 10.08 -26.05
CA VAL A 52 28.76 11.34 -25.93
C VAL A 52 27.85 11.55 -27.14
N ALA A 53 28.39 11.40 -28.35
CA ALA A 53 27.64 11.53 -29.60
C ALA A 53 26.43 10.58 -29.64
N GLY A 54 26.62 9.30 -29.30
CA GLY A 54 25.55 8.32 -29.29
C GLY A 54 24.45 8.63 -28.26
N ASN A 55 24.80 9.24 -27.11
CA ASN A 55 23.81 9.68 -26.14
C ASN A 55 23.03 10.91 -26.60
N LEU A 56 23.69 11.87 -27.26
CA LEU A 56 23.02 13.03 -27.86
C LEU A 56 22.07 12.61 -28.99
N GLU A 57 22.48 11.68 -29.84
CA GLU A 57 21.63 11.12 -30.90
C GLU A 57 20.42 10.36 -30.33
N ALA A 58 20.61 9.66 -29.21
CA ALA A 58 19.50 8.99 -28.55
C ALA A 58 18.51 9.98 -27.91
N LEU A 59 18.97 11.16 -27.46
CA LEU A 59 18.10 12.24 -26.99
C LEU A 59 17.33 12.89 -28.16
N GLU A 60 17.98 13.06 -29.31
CA GLU A 60 17.35 13.51 -30.56
C GLU A 60 16.26 12.54 -31.03
N ALA A 61 16.57 11.24 -31.06
CA ALA A 61 15.62 10.20 -31.44
C ALA A 61 14.40 10.12 -30.51
N GLN A 62 14.54 10.59 -29.26
CA GLN A 62 13.44 10.71 -28.29
C GLN A 62 12.66 12.02 -28.42
N GLY A 63 13.04 12.92 -29.34
CA GLY A 63 12.38 14.21 -29.55
C GLY A 63 12.65 15.21 -28.42
N LEU A 64 13.71 15.01 -27.63
CA LEU A 64 14.05 15.90 -26.49
C LEU A 64 14.94 17.06 -26.93
N LEU A 65 15.72 16.88 -27.99
CA LEU A 65 16.58 17.91 -28.57
C LEU A 65 16.63 17.77 -30.08
N ARG A 66 17.15 18.79 -30.75
CA ARG A 66 17.47 18.76 -32.18
C ARG A 66 18.95 19.03 -32.35
N LEU A 67 19.66 18.16 -33.07
CA LEU A 67 21.09 18.32 -33.32
C LEU A 67 21.34 18.97 -34.67
N GLN A 68 22.34 19.85 -34.69
CA GLN A 68 22.95 20.42 -35.88
C GLN A 68 24.40 19.96 -35.91
N LYS A 69 24.70 19.03 -36.81
CA LYS A 69 26.03 18.42 -36.93
C LYS A 69 26.77 19.06 -38.09
N THR A 70 27.87 19.73 -37.82
CA THR A 70 28.79 20.19 -38.86
C THR A 70 30.09 19.37 -38.85
N LEU A 71 31.11 19.82 -39.59
CA LEU A 71 32.31 19.02 -39.83
C LEU A 71 33.16 18.91 -38.54
N GLY A 72 33.27 17.68 -38.01
CA GLY A 72 33.96 17.41 -36.75
C GLY A 72 33.11 17.66 -35.50
N TRP A 73 33.54 17.13 -34.35
CA TRP A 73 32.78 17.22 -33.09
C TRP A 73 32.67 18.64 -32.52
N ALA A 74 33.67 19.50 -32.78
CA ALA A 74 33.68 20.89 -32.36
C ALA A 74 32.60 21.75 -33.04
N GLY A 75 31.98 21.25 -34.09
CA GLY A 75 30.92 21.93 -34.83
C GLY A 75 29.51 21.43 -34.52
N TRP A 76 29.34 20.66 -33.44
CA TRP A 76 28.04 20.19 -32.99
C TRP A 76 27.33 21.28 -32.19
N SER A 77 26.08 21.55 -32.53
CA SER A 77 25.21 22.41 -31.74
C SER A 77 23.81 21.81 -31.67
N GLY A 78 22.97 22.30 -30.77
CA GLY A 78 21.59 21.85 -30.69
C GLY A 78 20.68 22.75 -29.89
N ASP A 79 19.39 22.64 -30.17
CA ASP A 79 18.32 23.29 -29.41
C ASP A 79 17.50 22.25 -28.63
N VAL A 80 17.12 22.58 -27.40
CA VAL A 80 16.26 21.73 -26.58
C VAL A 80 14.81 21.95 -27.03
N LEU A 81 14.12 20.86 -27.35
CA LEU A 81 12.72 20.89 -27.77
C LEU A 81 11.81 21.01 -26.53
N PRO A 82 10.54 21.46 -26.68
CA PRO A 82 9.62 21.59 -25.55
C PRO A 82 9.51 20.34 -24.66
N PRO A 83 9.44 19.10 -25.20
CA PRO A 83 9.45 17.90 -24.36
C PRO A 83 10.75 17.70 -23.56
N GLY A 84 11.88 18.19 -24.06
CA GLY A 84 13.15 18.19 -23.35
C GLY A 84 13.19 19.19 -22.21
N LEU A 85 12.60 20.38 -22.40
CA LEU A 85 12.45 21.39 -21.35
C LEU A 85 11.56 20.89 -20.22
N ASP A 86 10.40 20.31 -20.56
CA ASP A 86 9.48 19.72 -19.58
C ASP A 86 10.18 18.62 -18.76
N LEU A 87 11.00 17.79 -19.41
CA LEU A 87 11.78 16.76 -18.75
C LEU A 87 12.85 17.34 -17.80
N ILE A 88 13.57 18.37 -18.22
CA ILE A 88 14.56 19.06 -17.38
C ILE A 88 13.89 19.64 -16.14
N GLU A 89 12.74 20.29 -16.31
CA GLU A 89 11.98 20.87 -15.20
C GLU A 89 11.44 19.79 -14.24
N ASP A 90 10.84 18.71 -14.76
CA ASP A 90 10.35 17.59 -13.95
C ASP A 90 11.49 16.91 -13.16
N VAL A 91 12.62 16.65 -13.82
CA VAL A 91 13.81 16.08 -13.16
C VAL A 91 14.36 17.02 -12.09
N ALA A 92 14.46 18.31 -12.36
CA ALA A 92 14.90 19.30 -11.39
C ALA A 92 13.95 19.37 -10.17
N ALA A 93 12.64 19.36 -10.40
CA ALA A 93 11.64 19.34 -9.35
C ALA A 93 11.76 18.09 -8.46
N ARG A 94 11.94 16.90 -9.07
CA ARG A 94 12.12 15.65 -8.34
C ARG A 94 13.40 15.63 -7.53
N ARG A 95 14.53 16.09 -8.07
CA ARG A 95 15.80 16.19 -7.34
C ARG A 95 15.72 17.16 -6.16
N GLY A 96 14.93 18.24 -6.29
CA GLY A 96 14.66 19.20 -5.24
C GLY A 96 13.81 18.66 -4.08
N ASP A 97 13.09 17.56 -4.27
CA ASP A 97 12.31 16.91 -3.21
C ASP A 97 13.23 16.12 -2.26
N ARG A 98 13.64 16.78 -1.17
CA ARG A 98 14.52 16.21 -0.15
C ARG A 98 13.95 14.96 0.51
N LEU A 99 12.62 14.88 0.67
CA LEU A 99 11.99 13.73 1.30
C LEU A 99 12.10 12.53 0.37
N ARG A 100 11.70 12.69 -0.90
CA ARG A 100 11.80 11.61 -1.90
C ARG A 100 13.24 11.20 -2.17
N ARG A 101 14.18 12.15 -2.18
CA ARG A 101 15.62 11.84 -2.30
C ARG A 101 16.09 10.93 -1.17
N ARG A 102 15.73 11.23 0.09
CA ARG A 102 16.08 10.38 1.25
C ARG A 102 15.43 9.00 1.19
N GLN A 103 14.17 8.94 0.78
CA GLN A 103 13.47 7.66 0.59
C GLN A 103 14.15 6.81 -0.48
N ALA A 104 14.48 7.42 -1.62
CA ALA A 104 15.20 6.78 -2.70
C ALA A 104 16.61 6.33 -2.28
N ALA A 105 17.32 7.10 -1.44
CA ALA A 105 18.63 6.71 -0.92
C ALA A 105 18.54 5.40 -0.11
N ARG A 106 17.52 5.25 0.73
CA ARG A 106 17.28 4.03 1.52
C ARG A 106 16.98 2.83 0.63
N ASP A 107 16.07 3.00 -0.32
CA ASP A 107 15.72 1.94 -1.26
C ASP A 107 16.93 1.56 -2.12
N ALA A 108 17.65 2.55 -2.66
CA ALA A 108 18.84 2.34 -3.49
C ALA A 108 19.94 1.59 -2.73
N PHE A 109 20.22 1.99 -1.48
CA PHE A 109 21.25 1.36 -0.66
C PHE A 109 20.89 -0.10 -0.33
N LEU A 110 19.63 -0.37 0.02
CA LEU A 110 19.20 -1.74 0.29
C LEU A 110 19.25 -2.64 -0.96
N HIS A 111 18.80 -2.12 -2.11
CA HIS A 111 18.87 -2.84 -3.38
C HIS A 111 20.33 -3.11 -3.81
N TRP A 112 21.23 -2.16 -3.61
CA TRP A 112 22.65 -2.35 -3.88
C TRP A 112 23.26 -3.45 -3.01
N LEU A 113 22.99 -3.45 -1.70
CA LEU A 113 23.45 -4.51 -0.80
C LEU A 113 22.92 -5.88 -1.23
N PHE A 114 21.65 -5.95 -1.65
CA PHE A 114 21.07 -7.18 -2.16
C PHE A 114 21.80 -7.69 -3.42
N ASP A 115 22.05 -6.82 -4.41
CA ASP A 115 22.83 -7.19 -5.60
C ASP A 115 24.25 -7.68 -5.21
N CYS A 116 24.94 -7.00 -4.29
CA CYS A 116 26.25 -7.44 -3.80
C CYS A 116 26.21 -8.84 -3.17
N THR A 117 25.16 -9.15 -2.39
CA THR A 117 25.00 -10.50 -1.82
C THR A 117 24.75 -11.56 -2.89
N LEU A 118 24.01 -11.23 -3.96
CA LEU A 118 23.81 -12.16 -5.09
C LEU A 118 25.10 -12.42 -5.86
N ASP A 119 25.96 -11.40 -5.98
CA ASP A 119 27.29 -11.51 -6.60
C ASP A 119 28.33 -12.22 -5.70
N GLY A 120 27.92 -12.68 -4.51
CA GLY A 120 28.79 -13.39 -3.57
C GLY A 120 29.69 -12.48 -2.72
N ASN A 121 29.46 -11.17 -2.74
CA ASN A 121 30.13 -10.22 -1.87
C ASN A 121 29.31 -10.00 -0.58
N GLU A 122 29.65 -10.76 0.46
CA GLU A 122 28.95 -10.70 1.76
C GLU A 122 29.25 -9.41 2.55
N TYR A 123 30.36 -8.72 2.24
CA TYR A 123 30.81 -7.51 2.97
C TYR A 123 31.23 -6.42 1.99
N PRO A 124 30.29 -5.82 1.25
CA PRO A 124 30.60 -4.77 0.29
C PRO A 124 31.06 -3.49 1.01
N ASP A 125 32.03 -2.80 0.40
CA ASP A 125 32.47 -1.50 0.87
C ASP A 125 31.42 -0.44 0.53
N SER A 126 31.03 0.38 1.51
CA SER A 126 30.09 1.48 1.29
C SER A 126 30.59 2.49 0.26
N ASP A 127 31.90 2.59 0.05
CA ASP A 127 32.48 3.47 -0.98
C ASP A 127 32.10 3.00 -2.41
N ASP A 128 31.91 1.69 -2.61
CA ASP A 128 31.52 1.12 -3.89
C ASP A 128 30.07 1.53 -4.26
N PHE A 129 29.22 1.80 -3.27
CA PHE A 129 27.84 2.26 -3.50
C PHE A 129 27.80 3.51 -4.36
N SER A 130 28.64 4.51 -4.05
CA SER A 130 28.68 5.81 -4.73
C SER A 130 29.07 5.70 -6.20
N SER A 131 29.89 4.69 -6.55
CA SER A 131 30.31 4.41 -7.92
C SER A 131 29.34 3.50 -8.69
N SER A 132 28.41 2.86 -7.99
CA SER A 132 27.44 1.93 -8.57
C SER A 132 26.31 2.65 -9.30
N LYS A 133 25.54 1.88 -10.09
CA LYS A 133 24.27 2.35 -10.70
C LYS A 133 23.23 2.81 -9.67
N TYR A 134 23.37 2.44 -8.40
CA TYR A 134 22.49 2.83 -7.29
C TYR A 134 22.92 4.14 -6.61
N GLY A 135 24.15 4.60 -6.82
CA GLY A 135 24.74 5.76 -6.15
C GLY A 135 24.20 7.13 -6.59
N ALA A 136 23.16 7.18 -7.42
CA ALA A 136 22.61 8.42 -7.95
C ALA A 136 21.08 8.45 -7.95
N TYR A 137 20.54 9.64 -7.69
CA TYR A 137 19.13 9.99 -7.80
C TYR A 137 18.91 10.90 -9.01
N TYR A 138 18.15 10.42 -9.98
CA TYR A 138 17.96 11.04 -11.29
C TYR A 138 19.28 11.46 -11.94
N GLY A 139 20.35 10.67 -11.80
CA GLY A 139 21.67 10.97 -12.37
C GLY A 139 22.56 11.91 -11.55
N GLU A 140 22.03 12.51 -10.48
CA GLU A 140 22.78 13.28 -9.49
C GLU A 140 23.27 12.34 -8.37
N PRO A 141 24.58 12.30 -8.06
CA PRO A 141 25.11 11.44 -7.00
C PRO A 141 24.48 11.73 -5.64
N PHE A 142 24.21 10.68 -4.85
CA PHE A 142 23.86 10.87 -3.44
C PHE A 142 25.02 11.50 -2.68
N THR A 143 24.70 12.35 -1.70
CA THR A 143 25.73 12.91 -0.82
C THR A 143 26.13 11.88 0.24
N GLU A 144 27.32 12.03 0.81
CA GLU A 144 27.77 11.22 1.95
C GLU A 144 26.75 11.25 3.10
N GLN A 145 26.15 12.43 3.35
CA GLN A 145 25.09 12.59 4.34
C GLN A 145 23.82 11.80 3.99
N ASP A 146 23.42 11.73 2.71
CA ASP A 146 22.27 10.93 2.28
C ASP A 146 22.52 9.44 2.52
N ILE A 147 23.73 8.97 2.21
CA ILE A 147 24.15 7.56 2.36
C ILE A 147 24.23 7.18 3.84
N SER A 148 24.90 8.01 4.65
CA SER A 148 25.04 7.79 6.09
C SER A 148 23.67 7.74 6.78
N ALA A 149 22.81 8.73 6.53
CA ALA A 149 21.46 8.77 7.09
C ALA A 149 20.57 7.61 6.60
N ALA A 150 20.74 7.16 5.35
CA ALA A 150 20.02 6.00 4.82
C ALA A 150 20.48 4.70 5.50
N SER A 151 21.79 4.49 5.62
CA SER A 151 22.36 3.29 6.23
C SER A 151 22.00 3.17 7.71
N GLN A 152 22.06 4.28 8.46
CA GLN A 152 21.65 4.34 9.86
C GLN A 152 20.16 4.02 10.02
N TRP A 153 19.29 4.64 9.21
CA TRP A 153 17.86 4.40 9.30
C TRP A 153 17.49 2.95 8.98
N LEU A 154 18.08 2.35 7.95
CA LEU A 154 17.87 0.95 7.58
C LEU A 154 18.32 -0.01 8.69
N ARG A 155 19.39 0.34 9.42
CA ARG A 155 19.86 -0.44 10.58
C ARG A 155 18.87 -0.37 11.72
N ASP A 156 18.43 0.84 12.06
CA ASP A 156 17.55 1.09 13.20
C ASP A 156 16.19 0.41 13.00
N GLU A 157 15.70 0.34 11.76
CA GLU A 157 14.49 -0.40 11.38
C GLU A 157 14.73 -1.92 11.16
N GLY A 158 15.97 -2.40 11.29
CA GLY A 158 16.33 -3.82 11.21
C GLY A 158 16.33 -4.42 9.80
N TYR A 159 16.37 -3.60 8.75
CA TYR A 159 16.55 -4.07 7.36
C TYR A 159 18.00 -4.47 7.06
N LEU A 160 18.96 -3.93 7.81
CA LEU A 160 20.37 -4.32 7.74
C LEU A 160 20.99 -4.55 9.13
N HIS A 161 22.10 -5.25 9.16
CA HIS A 161 23.00 -5.40 10.31
C HIS A 161 24.36 -4.83 9.96
N GLY A 162 25.07 -4.34 10.97
CA GLY A 162 26.39 -3.74 10.80
C GLY A 162 26.79 -2.92 12.02
N THR A 163 28.05 -2.52 12.04
CA THR A 163 28.61 -1.70 13.13
C THR A 163 28.57 -0.24 12.73
N THR A 164 27.91 0.59 13.54
CA THR A 164 27.89 2.04 13.34
C THR A 164 29.18 2.66 13.86
N LEU A 165 29.88 3.41 13.02
CA LEU A 165 30.98 4.26 13.43
C LEU A 165 30.48 5.53 14.12
N ALA A 166 31.36 6.22 14.84
CA ALA A 166 31.04 7.52 15.43
C ALA A 166 30.66 8.58 14.38
N SER A 167 31.03 8.38 13.11
CA SER A 167 30.64 9.21 11.96
C SER A 167 29.17 9.04 11.55
N GLY A 168 28.49 7.98 12.02
CA GLY A 168 27.13 7.62 11.59
C GLY A 168 27.09 6.53 10.53
N ASP A 169 28.22 6.22 9.89
CA ASP A 169 28.30 5.23 8.82
C ASP A 169 28.21 3.81 9.37
N VAL A 170 27.51 2.95 8.64
CA VAL A 170 27.41 1.52 8.97
C VAL A 170 28.46 0.74 8.19
N VAL A 171 29.46 0.23 8.90
CA VAL A 171 30.52 -0.64 8.34
C VAL A 171 30.11 -2.09 8.44
N ASN A 172 30.55 -2.90 7.47
CA ASN A 172 30.18 -4.31 7.31
C ASN A 172 28.65 -4.46 7.24
N ALA A 173 28.02 -3.60 6.43
CA ALA A 173 26.58 -3.62 6.26
C ALA A 173 26.16 -4.91 5.54
N MET A 174 25.34 -5.71 6.22
CA MET A 174 24.81 -6.97 5.73
C MET A 174 23.29 -6.91 5.74
N ILE A 175 22.67 -7.30 4.63
CA ILE A 175 21.22 -7.31 4.52
C ILE A 175 20.61 -8.40 5.43
N THR A 176 19.55 -8.06 6.18
CA THR A 176 18.82 -9.06 6.98
C THR A 176 17.80 -9.81 6.13
N THR A 177 17.26 -10.91 6.64
CA THR A 177 16.12 -11.60 5.99
C THR A 177 14.91 -10.68 5.79
N ARG A 178 14.70 -9.70 6.68
CA ARG A 178 13.64 -8.68 6.51
C ARG A 178 13.95 -7.78 5.30
N GLY A 179 15.18 -7.29 5.20
CA GLY A 179 15.64 -6.49 4.06
C GLY A 179 15.51 -7.23 2.74
N GLN A 180 15.95 -8.50 2.69
CA GLN A 180 15.84 -9.35 1.49
C GLN A 180 14.39 -9.48 1.03
N LYS A 181 13.47 -9.82 1.94
CA LYS A 181 12.03 -9.95 1.61
C LYS A 181 11.43 -8.67 1.06
N VAL A 182 11.87 -7.50 1.52
CA VAL A 182 11.37 -6.21 1.00
C VAL A 182 11.82 -6.02 -0.45
N VAL A 183 13.12 -6.22 -0.72
CA VAL A 183 13.69 -6.11 -2.07
C VAL A 183 13.05 -7.12 -3.03
N GLU A 184 12.90 -8.37 -2.63
CA GLU A 184 12.26 -9.44 -3.42
C GLU A 184 10.78 -9.16 -3.70
N SER A 185 10.09 -8.49 -2.78
CA SER A 185 8.69 -8.09 -2.97
C SER A 185 8.50 -6.86 -3.85
N GLU A 186 9.59 -6.28 -4.36
CA GLU A 186 9.63 -5.01 -5.12
C GLU A 186 8.97 -3.83 -4.40
N ARG A 187 8.86 -3.90 -3.07
CA ARG A 187 8.28 -2.84 -2.24
C ARG A 187 9.38 -1.88 -1.76
N SER A 188 9.00 -0.62 -1.55
CA SER A 188 9.88 0.35 -0.89
C SER A 188 9.97 0.04 0.61
N VAL A 189 11.17 0.21 1.19
CA VAL A 189 11.36 0.15 2.66
C VAL A 189 10.58 1.25 3.37
N ASN A 190 10.30 2.33 2.64
CA ASN A 190 9.54 3.45 3.14
C ASN A 190 8.03 3.16 3.15
N ALA A 191 7.56 2.05 2.57
CA ALA A 191 6.13 1.70 2.52
C ALA A 191 5.55 1.29 3.88
N GLU A 192 6.37 0.80 4.82
CA GLU A 192 5.93 0.54 6.20
C GLU A 192 5.90 1.83 7.04
N THR A 193 6.78 2.79 6.75
CA THR A 193 6.88 4.09 7.45
C THR A 193 5.94 5.15 6.87
N GLN A 194 5.62 5.04 5.58
CA GLN A 194 4.39 5.54 5.01
C GLN A 194 3.29 4.64 5.54
N GLN A 195 2.93 4.86 6.81
CA GLN A 195 1.55 4.64 7.21
C GLN A 195 0.73 5.23 6.06
N PRO A 196 -0.03 4.40 5.32
CA PRO A 196 -0.72 4.89 4.14
C PRO A 196 -1.42 6.17 4.59
N ALA A 197 -1.28 7.26 3.82
CA ALA A 197 -2.17 8.40 3.98
C ALA A 197 -3.52 7.79 4.27
N PRO A 198 -4.14 8.10 5.43
CA PRO A 198 -5.30 7.36 5.91
C PRO A 198 -6.14 7.19 4.68
N TYR A 199 -6.45 5.94 4.35
CA TYR A 199 -7.24 5.57 3.19
C TYR A 199 -8.28 6.67 2.99
N SER A 200 -8.71 7.00 1.77
CA SER A 200 -9.98 7.70 1.66
C SER A 200 -11.04 6.77 2.26
N VAL A 201 -11.12 6.77 3.59
CA VAL A 201 -12.09 6.13 4.41
C VAL A 201 -13.23 7.07 4.13
N THR A 202 -14.03 6.70 3.15
CA THR A 202 -15.40 7.14 3.15
C THR A 202 -15.95 6.54 4.44
N THR A 203 -15.86 7.31 5.53
CA THR A 203 -16.47 6.95 6.80
C THR A 203 -17.96 7.09 6.59
N VAL A 204 -18.59 6.02 6.12
CA VAL A 204 -20.04 5.92 6.08
C VAL A 204 -20.47 5.55 7.49
N ASN A 205 -20.85 6.56 8.28
CA ASN A 205 -21.53 6.32 9.54
C ASN A 205 -22.96 5.88 9.24
N ILE A 206 -23.19 4.57 9.21
CA ILE A 206 -24.53 4.02 9.08
C ILE A 206 -25.04 3.72 10.48
N THR A 207 -25.94 4.56 10.97
CA THR A 207 -26.61 4.39 12.25
C THR A 207 -27.83 3.49 12.08
N GLY A 208 -27.88 2.39 12.84
CA GLY A 208 -28.94 1.37 12.79
C GLY A 208 -28.37 -0.04 12.68
N SER A 209 -29.16 -1.03 13.07
CA SER A 209 -28.85 -2.46 12.92
C SER A 209 -29.16 -2.94 11.49
N GLY A 210 -28.35 -3.84 10.92
CA GLY A 210 -28.66 -4.54 9.66
C GLY A 210 -28.07 -4.01 8.35
N ASN A 211 -27.07 -3.13 8.42
CA ASN A 211 -26.54 -2.50 7.21
C ASN A 211 -25.47 -3.37 6.53
N ASN A 212 -25.83 -4.02 5.42
CA ASN A 212 -24.87 -4.64 4.51
C ASN A 212 -24.40 -3.60 3.47
N VAL A 213 -23.12 -3.27 3.49
CA VAL A 213 -22.53 -2.23 2.63
C VAL A 213 -22.08 -2.82 1.29
N ALA A 214 -22.06 -4.15 1.18
CA ALA A 214 -21.61 -4.90 0.02
C ALA A 214 -22.73 -5.82 -0.50
N ALA A 215 -23.87 -5.24 -0.88
CA ALA A 215 -24.89 -5.97 -1.62
C ALA A 215 -24.36 -6.30 -3.02
N ASN A 216 -24.24 -7.59 -3.34
CA ASN A 216 -23.92 -8.11 -4.68
C ASN A 216 -22.44 -8.09 -5.13
N SER A 217 -21.47 -8.12 -4.20
CA SER A 217 -20.05 -8.26 -4.53
C SER A 217 -19.53 -9.69 -4.34
N SER A 218 -18.84 -10.24 -5.35
CA SER A 218 -18.07 -11.49 -5.21
C SER A 218 -16.72 -11.21 -4.55
N ASN A 219 -16.32 -12.07 -3.61
CA ASN A 219 -15.07 -12.03 -2.80
C ASN A 219 -15.05 -11.15 -1.53
N VAL A 220 -16.20 -10.73 -1.00
CA VAL A 220 -16.28 -10.01 0.28
C VAL A 220 -16.93 -10.87 1.35
N SER A 221 -16.24 -11.11 2.46
CA SER A 221 -16.82 -11.69 3.68
C SER A 221 -17.13 -10.53 4.64
N GLN A 222 -18.42 -10.25 4.85
CA GLN A 222 -18.86 -9.28 5.84
C GLN A 222 -19.47 -10.03 7.02
N THR A 223 -18.94 -9.79 8.22
CA THR A 223 -19.50 -10.31 9.47
C THR A 223 -20.31 -9.20 10.14
N THR A 224 -21.61 -9.41 10.25
CA THR A 224 -22.50 -8.50 10.99
C THR A 224 -22.56 -8.95 12.45
N THR A 225 -22.06 -8.12 13.35
CA THR A 225 -22.21 -8.31 14.79
C THR A 225 -23.38 -7.48 15.28
N VAL A 226 -24.31 -8.10 16.00
CA VAL A 226 -25.43 -7.41 16.65
C VAL A 226 -24.94 -6.91 18.00
N GLN A 227 -24.97 -5.60 18.18
CA GLN A 227 -24.75 -4.98 19.48
C GLN A 227 -26.01 -5.15 20.32
N MET A 228 -25.86 -5.73 21.51
CA MET A 228 -26.96 -5.94 22.44
C MET A 228 -27.19 -4.65 23.22
N THR A 229 -27.91 -3.73 22.57
CA THR A 229 -28.40 -2.52 23.24
C THR A 229 -29.47 -2.88 24.27
N GLU A 230 -29.69 -2.02 25.26
CA GLU A 230 -30.65 -2.26 26.35
C GLU A 230 -32.07 -2.57 25.83
N ASP A 231 -32.48 -1.95 24.72
CA ASP A 231 -33.77 -2.21 24.07
C ASP A 231 -33.80 -3.58 23.37
N ASN A 232 -32.71 -3.99 22.72
CA ASN A 232 -32.59 -5.27 22.02
C ASN A 232 -32.58 -6.46 23.00
N SER A 233 -31.83 -6.34 24.09
CA SER A 233 -31.82 -7.35 25.16
C SER A 233 -33.19 -7.48 25.81
N ARG A 234 -33.90 -6.37 26.06
CA ARG A 234 -35.27 -6.41 26.59
C ARG A 234 -36.24 -7.12 25.66
N GLN A 235 -36.11 -6.94 24.34
CA GLN A 235 -36.97 -7.60 23.36
C GLN A 235 -36.68 -9.11 23.24
N LEU A 236 -35.41 -9.51 23.24
CA LEU A 236 -35.01 -10.92 23.25
C LEU A 236 -35.48 -11.65 24.53
N LEU A 237 -35.31 -11.01 25.69
CA LEU A 237 -35.80 -11.54 26.97
C LEU A 237 -37.32 -11.64 27.01
N GLY A 238 -38.04 -10.64 26.47
CA GLY A 238 -39.50 -10.67 26.37
C GLY A 238 -40.02 -11.82 25.49
N LEU A 239 -39.33 -12.09 24.38
CA LEU A 239 -39.63 -13.23 23.52
C LEU A 239 -39.34 -14.57 24.21
N ALA A 240 -38.19 -14.69 24.87
CA ALA A 240 -37.81 -15.89 25.61
C ALA A 240 -38.81 -16.21 26.73
N GLU A 241 -39.27 -15.18 27.46
CA GLU A 241 -40.27 -15.35 28.53
C GLU A 241 -41.64 -15.73 27.97
N SER A 242 -42.06 -15.12 26.85
CA SER A 242 -43.32 -15.47 26.18
C SER A 242 -43.31 -16.91 25.69
N LEU A 243 -42.22 -17.36 25.07
CA LEU A 243 -42.04 -18.75 24.64
C LEU A 243 -42.03 -19.70 25.85
N ALA A 244 -41.30 -19.37 26.91
CA ALA A 244 -41.25 -20.17 28.14
C ALA A 244 -42.63 -20.31 28.80
N GLN A 245 -43.39 -19.22 28.89
CA GLN A 245 -44.73 -19.20 29.47
C GLN A 245 -45.70 -20.07 28.65
N LEU A 246 -45.64 -19.99 27.33
CA LEU A 246 -46.50 -20.74 26.43
C LEU A 246 -46.17 -22.25 26.40
N THR A 247 -44.89 -22.61 26.52
CA THR A 247 -44.46 -24.00 26.64
C THR A 247 -44.85 -24.57 28.00
N ASN A 248 -44.58 -23.85 29.10
CA ASN A 248 -44.89 -24.32 30.46
C ASN A 248 -46.40 -24.42 30.75
N SER A 249 -47.21 -23.59 30.10
CA SER A 249 -48.67 -23.65 30.21
C SER A 249 -49.32 -24.71 29.31
N GLY A 250 -48.54 -25.38 28.46
CA GLY A 250 -49.03 -26.39 27.52
C GLY A 250 -49.94 -25.83 26.42
N LEU A 251 -50.06 -24.50 26.29
CA LEU A 251 -50.97 -23.83 25.37
C LEU A 251 -50.55 -24.00 23.90
N LEU A 252 -49.28 -24.27 23.64
CA LEU A 252 -48.78 -24.59 22.30
C LEU A 252 -49.11 -26.04 21.88
N GLY A 253 -49.51 -26.91 22.82
CA GLY A 253 -49.83 -28.31 22.53
C GLY A 253 -48.67 -29.05 21.85
N LEU A 254 -47.46 -28.83 22.36
CA LEU A 254 -46.21 -29.44 21.93
C LEU A 254 -46.06 -30.86 22.50
N THR A 255 -45.32 -31.72 21.82
CA THR A 255 -44.91 -33.01 22.38
C THR A 255 -43.83 -32.81 23.47
N GLU A 256 -43.55 -33.85 24.27
CA GLU A 256 -42.49 -33.78 25.29
C GLU A 256 -41.11 -33.44 24.69
N ASP A 257 -40.80 -33.97 23.50
CA ASP A 257 -39.54 -33.71 22.82
C ASP A 257 -39.47 -32.27 22.30
N GLN A 258 -40.56 -31.75 21.72
CA GLN A 258 -40.64 -30.36 21.27
C GLN A 258 -40.63 -29.37 22.44
N SER A 259 -41.20 -29.74 23.59
CA SER A 259 -41.16 -28.93 24.81
C SER A 259 -39.75 -28.84 25.38
N ARG A 260 -38.96 -29.92 25.26
CA ARG A 260 -37.54 -29.94 25.65
C ARG A 260 -36.70 -29.07 24.71
N GLU A 261 -36.96 -29.14 23.41
CA GLU A 261 -36.29 -28.29 22.42
C GLU A 261 -36.63 -26.80 22.61
N ALA A 262 -37.90 -26.48 22.90
CA ALA A 262 -38.34 -25.13 23.24
C ALA A 262 -37.58 -24.58 24.46
N ALA A 263 -37.39 -25.39 25.50
CA ALA A 263 -36.65 -24.98 26.70
C ALA A 263 -35.17 -24.67 26.39
N LEU A 264 -34.53 -25.43 25.50
CA LEU A 264 -33.16 -25.16 25.06
C LEU A 264 -33.05 -23.85 24.26
N VAL A 265 -34.05 -23.57 23.42
CA VAL A 265 -34.11 -22.32 22.65
C VAL A 265 -34.33 -21.13 23.57
N VAL A 266 -35.22 -21.23 24.57
CA VAL A 266 -35.43 -20.18 25.58
C VAL A 266 -34.14 -19.87 26.32
N GLU A 267 -33.40 -20.89 26.76
CA GLU A 267 -32.15 -20.67 27.49
C GLU A 267 -31.09 -20.01 26.62
N SER A 268 -30.95 -20.48 25.37
CA SER A 268 -30.00 -19.90 24.41
C SER A 268 -30.34 -18.43 24.10
N LEU A 269 -31.62 -18.06 24.03
CA LEU A 269 -32.06 -16.68 23.83
C LEU A 269 -31.73 -15.79 25.04
N ARG A 270 -31.87 -16.31 26.27
CA ARG A 270 -31.50 -15.58 27.49
C ARG A 270 -30.00 -15.36 27.58
N GLU A 271 -29.21 -16.41 27.35
CA GLU A 271 -27.74 -16.31 27.33
C GLU A 271 -27.28 -15.30 26.27
N THR A 272 -27.87 -15.34 25.08
CA THR A 272 -27.54 -14.39 24.00
C THR A 272 -27.91 -12.94 24.35
N ALA A 273 -28.97 -12.72 25.13
CA ALA A 273 -29.38 -11.39 25.56
C ALA A 273 -28.46 -10.78 26.65
N GLU A 274 -27.71 -11.61 27.37
CA GLU A 274 -26.71 -11.21 28.38
C GLU A 274 -25.35 -10.89 27.78
N LEU A 275 -25.07 -11.35 26.55
CA LEU A 275 -23.83 -11.02 25.85
C LEU A 275 -23.82 -9.54 25.42
N GLU A 276 -22.69 -8.86 25.57
CA GLU A 276 -22.54 -7.47 25.07
C GLU A 276 -22.65 -7.39 23.53
N ALA A 277 -22.22 -8.44 22.85
CA ALA A 277 -22.30 -8.55 21.39
C ALA A 277 -22.38 -10.03 20.97
N ALA A 278 -23.24 -10.32 19.98
CA ALA A 278 -23.36 -11.65 19.40
C ALA A 278 -23.27 -11.60 17.86
N PRO A 279 -22.72 -12.63 17.20
CA PRO A 279 -22.78 -12.75 15.74
C PRO A 279 -24.23 -12.78 15.26
N GLY A 280 -24.59 -11.91 14.31
CA GLY A 280 -25.98 -11.80 13.83
C GLY A 280 -26.53 -13.08 13.18
N GLY A 281 -25.65 -13.92 12.62
CA GLY A 281 -26.02 -15.22 12.08
C GLY A 281 -26.50 -16.22 13.15
N ASP A 282 -25.88 -16.21 14.32
CA ASP A 282 -26.25 -17.10 15.43
C ASP A 282 -27.58 -16.66 16.05
N VAL A 283 -27.76 -15.35 16.23
CA VAL A 283 -29.02 -14.76 16.72
C VAL A 283 -30.16 -15.07 15.75
N ARG A 284 -29.96 -14.94 14.43
CA ARG A 284 -30.97 -15.28 13.42
C ARG A 284 -31.33 -16.76 13.46
N THR A 285 -30.33 -17.64 13.58
CA THR A 285 -30.54 -19.09 13.68
C THR A 285 -31.36 -19.47 14.91
N LEU A 286 -31.12 -18.80 16.05
CA LEU A 286 -31.91 -19.01 17.28
C LEU A 286 -33.35 -18.52 17.13
N LEU A 287 -33.57 -17.37 16.50
CA LEU A 287 -34.90 -16.83 16.23
C LEU A 287 -35.68 -17.70 15.25
N ASP A 288 -35.04 -18.24 14.22
CA ASP A 288 -35.67 -19.17 13.28
C ASP A 288 -36.08 -20.48 13.96
N LYS A 289 -35.24 -21.02 14.86
CA LYS A 289 -35.61 -22.17 15.71
C LYS A 289 -36.81 -21.86 16.61
N ALA A 290 -36.88 -20.65 17.17
CA ALA A 290 -38.04 -20.23 17.97
C ALA A 290 -39.34 -20.20 17.14
N LYS A 291 -39.28 -19.78 15.87
CA LYS A 291 -40.41 -19.87 14.94
C LYS A 291 -40.81 -21.31 14.64
N GLU A 292 -39.84 -22.19 14.39
CA GLU A 292 -40.10 -23.60 14.12
C GLU A 292 -40.84 -24.26 15.29
N VAL A 293 -40.39 -24.01 16.52
CA VAL A 293 -41.06 -24.48 17.75
C VAL A 293 -42.47 -23.88 17.88
N ALA A 294 -42.64 -22.59 17.58
CA ALA A 294 -43.95 -21.92 17.61
C ALA A 294 -44.95 -22.52 16.61
N LEU A 295 -44.47 -22.94 15.43
CA LEU A 295 -45.28 -23.52 14.35
C LEU A 295 -45.52 -25.03 14.51
N ALA A 296 -44.65 -25.72 15.24
CA ALA A 296 -44.76 -27.16 15.49
C ALA A 296 -45.91 -27.53 16.46
N GLY A 297 -46.42 -26.54 17.21
CA GLY A 297 -47.53 -26.70 18.14
C GLY A 297 -48.90 -26.85 17.46
N THR A 298 -49.83 -27.48 18.16
CA THR A 298 -51.24 -27.59 17.72
C THR A 298 -52.05 -26.31 17.95
N GLY A 299 -51.53 -25.37 18.75
CA GLY A 299 -52.13 -24.06 19.03
C GLY A 299 -51.83 -23.00 17.96
N THR A 300 -52.36 -23.18 16.75
CA THR A 300 -52.00 -22.38 15.55
C THR A 300 -52.18 -20.86 15.70
N ALA A 301 -53.22 -20.40 16.40
CA ALA A 301 -53.43 -18.96 16.64
C ALA A 301 -52.36 -18.34 17.55
N ILE A 302 -51.96 -19.08 18.60
CA ILE A 302 -50.93 -18.64 19.54
C ILE A 302 -49.55 -18.74 18.88
N GLY A 303 -49.29 -19.80 18.12
CA GLY A 303 -48.08 -19.98 17.32
C GLY A 303 -47.87 -18.83 16.33
N GLN A 304 -48.93 -18.37 15.65
CA GLN A 304 -48.86 -17.22 14.74
C GLN A 304 -48.54 -15.90 15.45
N THR A 305 -49.09 -15.66 16.64
CA THR A 305 -48.74 -14.46 17.43
C THR A 305 -47.27 -14.47 17.85
N LEU A 306 -46.73 -15.64 18.16
CA LEU A 306 -45.34 -15.79 18.54
C LEU A 306 -44.42 -15.61 17.32
N VAL A 307 -44.77 -16.15 16.15
CA VAL A 307 -44.03 -15.91 14.90
C VAL A 307 -43.98 -14.42 14.56
N ALA A 308 -45.09 -13.69 14.70
CA ALA A 308 -45.11 -12.25 14.50
C ALA A 308 -44.22 -11.48 15.49
N ALA A 309 -44.17 -11.93 16.76
CA ALA A 309 -43.26 -11.37 17.76
C ALA A 309 -41.79 -11.66 17.40
N VAL A 310 -41.47 -12.85 16.91
CA VAL A 310 -40.12 -13.18 16.42
C VAL A 310 -39.76 -12.28 15.22
N ASP A 311 -40.66 -12.10 14.25
CA ASP A 311 -40.41 -11.23 13.09
C ASP A 311 -40.17 -9.77 13.50
N GLN A 312 -40.89 -9.29 14.51
CA GLN A 312 -40.67 -7.96 15.07
C GLN A 312 -39.28 -7.84 15.71
N VAL A 313 -38.82 -8.88 16.43
CA VAL A 313 -37.47 -8.92 17.01
C VAL A 313 -36.41 -8.99 15.90
N ILE A 314 -36.60 -9.81 14.86
CA ILE A 314 -35.67 -9.88 13.71
C ILE A 314 -35.53 -8.50 13.05
N GLN A 315 -36.64 -7.78 12.86
CA GLN A 315 -36.60 -6.43 12.29
C GLN A 315 -35.91 -5.43 13.22
N ALA A 316 -36.20 -5.46 14.52
CA ALA A 316 -35.57 -4.56 15.49
C ALA A 316 -34.05 -4.79 15.61
N LEU A 317 -33.63 -6.05 15.51
CA LEU A 317 -32.21 -6.43 15.48
C LEU A 317 -31.54 -6.20 14.13
N GLY A 318 -32.27 -5.69 13.13
CA GLY A 318 -31.76 -5.45 11.78
C GLY A 318 -31.30 -6.73 11.08
N LEU A 319 -31.91 -7.87 11.42
CA LEU A 319 -31.57 -9.18 10.87
C LEU A 319 -32.51 -9.59 9.72
N GLY A 320 -33.25 -8.64 9.14
CA GLY A 320 -34.15 -8.85 7.99
C GLY A 320 -33.42 -9.39 6.76
#